data_AF-K0WZY9-F1
#
_entry.id   AF-K0WZY9-F1
#
_cell.length_a   1.000
_cell.length_b   1.000
_cell.length_c   1.000
_cell.angle_alpha   90.00
_cell.angle_beta   90.00
_cell.angle_gamma   90.00
#
_symmetry.space_group_name_H-M   'P 1'
#
loop_
_entity.id
_entity.type
_entity.pdbx_description
1 polymer ?
#
loop_
_entity_poly.entity_id
_entity_poly.type
_entity_poly.pdbx_seq_one_letter_code
_entity_poly.pdbx_strand_id
1 'polypeptide(L)'
;MEVKKRRDCNAVRVTETQLFPGYLFVRLDPELVHPSQISDIPGVKEFVRFGGDISTVSNGLIEALKQSLLLRTDKKVTSLECRNVSPDVLKALSEIALTKSKLERQTKLFSLLQSESELITQGNRPYSRIASVSEKPQVNEKVW
;
A
#
# COMPACT_ATOMS: atom_id res chain seq x y z
N MET A 1 13.30 0.46 1.82
CA MET A 1 14.14 0.64 3.02
C MET A 1 15.57 0.81 2.54
N GLU A 2 16.12 2.02 2.65
CA GLU A 2 17.52 2.29 2.34
C GLU A 2 18.31 2.30 3.65
N VAL A 3 19.47 1.64 3.66
CA VAL A 3 20.29 1.44 4.85
C VAL A 3 21.69 2.00 4.55
N LYS A 4 22.01 3.16 5.13
CA LYS A 4 23.28 3.87 4.89
C LYS A 4 24.11 3.93 6.17
N LYS A 5 25.33 3.40 6.13
CA LYS A 5 26.26 3.48 7.25
C LYS A 5 26.64 4.93 7.52
N ARG A 6 26.62 5.33 8.79
CA ARG A 6 27.08 6.66 9.20
C ARG A 6 28.59 6.75 9.09
N ARG A 7 29.09 7.93 8.71
CA ARG A 7 30.54 8.19 8.60
C ARG A 7 31.15 8.57 9.95
N ASP A 8 30.33 9.11 10.85
CA ASP A 8 30.72 9.70 12.13
C ASP A 8 30.68 8.73 13.31
N CYS A 9 29.97 7.60 13.17
CA CYS A 9 29.89 6.59 14.22
C CYS A 9 29.57 5.20 13.64
N ASN A 10 29.77 4.15 14.43
CA ASN A 10 29.42 2.78 14.06
C ASN A 10 27.91 2.51 14.19
N ALA A 11 27.10 3.37 13.57
CA ALA A 11 25.66 3.26 13.50
C ALA A 11 25.19 3.36 12.05
N VAL A 12 23.92 3.06 11.83
CA VAL A 12 23.33 2.97 10.50
C VAL A 12 22.09 3.86 10.45
N ARG A 13 21.92 4.59 9.35
CA ARG A 13 20.68 5.32 9.05
C ARG A 13 19.79 4.41 8.22
N VAL A 14 18.62 4.12 8.77
CA VAL A 14 17.52 3.51 8.03
C VAL A 14 16.63 4.62 7.54
N THR A 15 16.35 4.66 6.24
CA THR A 15 15.41 5.59 5.64
C THR A 15 14.25 4.82 5.03
N GLU A 16 13.05 5.12 5.54
CA GLU A 16 11.80 4.61 5.03
C GLU A 16 11.18 5.68 4.13
N THR A 17 10.85 5.28 2.90
CA THR A 17 10.19 6.14 1.94
C THR A 17 8.71 5.81 1.92
N GLN A 18 7.88 6.84 2.13
CA GLN A 18 6.44 6.70 2.01
C GLN A 18 6.08 6.22 0.60
N LEU A 19 5.27 5.16 0.51
CA LEU A 19 4.82 4.61 -0.76
C LEU A 19 3.97 5.63 -1.53
N PHE A 20 3.10 6.34 -0.80
CA PHE A 20 2.20 7.37 -1.33
C PHE A 20 2.39 8.69 -0.56
N PRO A 21 3.37 9.51 -0.95
CA PRO A 21 3.66 10.74 -0.20
C PRO A 21 2.49 11.73 -0.26
N GLY A 22 2.08 12.25 0.89
CA GLY A 22 1.00 13.22 0.99
C GLY A 22 -0.41 12.64 0.90
N TYR A 23 -0.55 11.30 0.89
CA TYR A 23 -1.83 10.62 0.99
C TYR A 23 -1.90 9.80 2.27
N LEU A 24 -3.06 9.80 2.91
CA LEU A 24 -3.34 9.00 4.10
C LEU A 24 -4.67 8.28 3.89
N PHE A 25 -4.66 6.97 4.12
CA PHE A 25 -5.89 6.17 4.14
C PHE A 25 -6.45 6.19 5.55
N VAL A 26 -7.72 6.56 5.68
CA VAL A 26 -8.44 6.59 6.95
C VAL A 26 -9.73 5.78 6.83
N ARG A 27 -10.08 5.08 7.91
CA ARG A 27 -11.38 4.44 8.04
C ARG A 27 -12.22 5.31 8.96
N LEU A 28 -13.26 5.90 8.42
CA LEU A 28 -14.15 6.81 9.10
C LEU A 28 -15.56 6.21 9.14
N ASP A 29 -16.24 6.39 10.27
CA ASP A 29 -17.67 6.20 10.36
C ASP A 29 -18.33 7.59 10.44
N PRO A 30 -19.07 8.02 9.41
CA PRO A 30 -19.66 9.36 9.38
C PRO A 30 -20.70 9.60 10.48
N GLU A 31 -21.26 8.55 11.08
CA GLU A 31 -22.19 8.68 12.22
C GLU A 31 -21.46 9.05 13.51
N LEU A 32 -20.18 8.68 13.63
CA LEU A 32 -19.35 8.95 14.81
C LEU A 32 -18.48 10.20 14.64
N VAL A 33 -17.91 10.40 13.44
CA VAL A 33 -17.00 11.51 13.14
C VAL A 33 -17.31 12.06 11.76
N HIS A 34 -17.73 13.32 11.70
CA HIS A 34 -18.06 13.97 10.44
C HIS A 34 -16.77 14.29 9.63
N PRO A 35 -16.75 14.10 8.29
CA PRO A 35 -15.56 14.39 7.47
C PRO A 35 -14.97 15.79 7.64
N SER A 36 -15.81 16.81 7.90
CA SER A 36 -15.34 18.17 8.17
C SER A 36 -14.36 18.24 9.35
N GLN A 37 -14.61 17.46 10.41
CA GLN A 37 -13.74 17.44 11.59
C GLN A 37 -12.32 16.96 11.28
N ILE A 38 -12.20 16.04 10.30
CA ILE A 38 -10.89 15.56 9.83
C ILE A 38 -10.22 16.59 8.93
N SER A 39 -11.00 17.33 8.14
CA SER A 39 -10.48 18.37 7.24
C SER A 39 -9.93 19.58 8.02
N ASP A 40 -10.46 19.83 9.21
CA ASP A 40 -10.03 20.92 10.09
C ASP A 40 -8.74 20.59 10.88
N ILE A 41 -8.24 19.36 10.81
CA ILE A 41 -7.01 18.96 11.49
C ILE A 41 -5.80 19.64 10.82
N PRO A 42 -4.93 20.33 11.58
CA PRO A 42 -3.72 20.95 11.02
C PRO A 42 -2.84 19.94 10.27
N GLY A 43 -2.52 20.26 9.02
CA GLY A 43 -1.71 19.42 8.13
C GLY A 43 -2.52 18.48 7.25
N VAL A 44 -3.84 18.36 7.46
CA VAL A 44 -4.75 17.78 6.46
C VAL A 44 -5.03 18.85 5.41
N LYS A 45 -4.93 18.46 4.14
CA LYS A 45 -5.23 19.36 3.02
C LYS A 45 -6.70 19.26 2.63
N GLU A 46 -7.11 18.07 2.19
CA GLU A 46 -8.47 17.78 1.74
C GLU A 46 -8.64 16.27 1.56
N PHE A 47 -9.89 15.83 1.49
CA PHE A 47 -10.21 14.48 1.01
C PHE A 47 -10.04 14.40 -0.50
N VAL A 48 -9.56 13.25 -0.98
CA VAL A 48 -9.56 12.93 -2.41
C VAL A 48 -11.01 12.82 -2.88
N ARG A 49 -11.36 13.53 -3.94
CA ARG A 49 -12.70 13.56 -4.53
C ARG A 49 -12.61 13.26 -6.02
N PHE A 50 -13.59 12.51 -6.52
CA PHE A 50 -13.81 12.31 -7.94
C PHE A 50 -15.18 12.91 -8.28
N GLY A 51 -15.19 14.04 -8.97
CA GLY A 51 -16.41 14.84 -9.13
C GLY A 51 -16.72 15.63 -7.84
N GLY A 52 -17.90 15.38 -7.23
CA GLY A 52 -18.35 16.08 -6.00
C GLY A 52 -18.19 15.27 -4.70
N ASP A 53 -18.12 13.94 -4.80
CA ASP A 53 -18.17 13.05 -3.65
C ASP A 53 -16.78 12.67 -3.14
N ILE A 54 -16.68 12.38 -1.84
CA ILE A 54 -15.46 11.86 -1.21
C ILE A 54 -15.19 10.46 -1.79
N SER A 55 -13.97 10.25 -2.27
CA SER A 55 -13.55 8.96 -2.78
C SER A 55 -13.50 7.93 -1.66
N THR A 56 -14.33 6.90 -1.74
CA THR A 56 -14.24 5.72 -0.88
C THR A 56 -13.31 4.70 -1.51
N VAL A 57 -12.42 4.13 -0.70
CA VAL A 57 -11.51 3.06 -1.14
C VAL A 57 -12.05 1.72 -0.67
N SER A 58 -11.98 0.69 -1.51
CA SER A 58 -12.50 -0.62 -1.11
C SER A 58 -11.63 -1.28 -0.05
N ASN A 59 -12.26 -2.05 0.84
CA ASN A 59 -11.53 -2.87 1.80
C ASN A 59 -10.57 -3.84 1.09
N GLY A 60 -10.95 -4.35 -0.08
CA GLY A 60 -10.11 -5.24 -0.89
C GLY A 60 -8.79 -4.58 -1.30
N LEU A 61 -8.82 -3.34 -1.79
CA LEU A 61 -7.60 -2.62 -2.13
C LEU A 61 -6.77 -2.29 -0.89
N ILE A 62 -7.39 -1.88 0.22
CA ILE A 62 -6.67 -1.63 1.46
C ILE A 62 -5.93 -2.88 1.96
N GLU A 63 -6.57 -4.05 1.87
CA GLU A 63 -5.93 -5.32 2.21
C GLU A 63 -4.80 -5.68 1.23
N ALA A 64 -5.01 -5.49 -0.08
CA ALA A 64 -3.96 -5.67 -1.10
C ALA A 64 -2.74 -4.76 -0.85
N LEU A 65 -2.99 -3.51 -0.47
CA LEU A 65 -1.96 -2.53 -0.12
C LEU A 65 -1.16 -3.00 1.09
N LYS A 66 -1.82 -3.40 2.18
CA LYS A 66 -1.15 -3.93 3.38
C LYS A 66 -0.26 -5.13 3.05
N GLN A 67 -0.76 -6.07 2.26
CA GLN A 67 -0.02 -7.24 1.82
C GLN A 67 1.20 -6.91 0.96
N SER A 68 1.04 -5.99 0.01
CA SER A 68 2.15 -5.53 -0.84
C SER A 68 3.28 -4.89 -0.03
N LEU A 69 2.96 -4.24 1.10
CA LEU A 69 3.93 -3.63 2.01
C LEU A 69 4.68 -4.68 2.83
N LEU A 70 3.99 -5.72 3.33
CA LEU A 70 4.60 -6.83 4.08
C LEU A 70 5.66 -7.58 3.25
N LEU A 71 5.43 -7.74 1.94
CA LEU A 71 6.40 -8.35 1.00
C LEU A 71 7.74 -7.60 0.92
N ARG A 72 7.72 -6.27 1.12
CA ARG A 72 8.94 -5.46 1.04
C ARG A 72 9.77 -5.49 2.31
N THR A 73 9.15 -5.77 3.45
CA THR A 73 9.83 -5.80 4.75
C THR A 73 10.49 -7.14 5.03
N ASP A 74 9.93 -8.25 4.54
CA ASP A 74 10.39 -9.59 4.89
C ASP A 74 11.14 -10.26 3.73
N LYS A 75 12.48 -10.21 3.76
CA LYS A 75 13.36 -10.78 2.70
C LYS A 75 13.17 -12.29 2.49
N LYS A 76 12.46 -12.98 3.38
CA LYS A 76 12.22 -14.42 3.35
C LYS A 76 10.96 -14.82 2.56
N VAL A 77 10.02 -13.90 2.38
CA VAL A 77 8.75 -14.18 1.71
C VAL A 77 8.97 -14.11 0.20
N THR A 78 8.99 -15.28 -0.45
CA THR A 78 9.38 -15.39 -1.87
C THR A 78 8.19 -15.26 -2.84
N SER A 79 6.97 -15.52 -2.38
CA SER A 79 5.75 -15.33 -3.17
C SER A 79 4.54 -15.12 -2.26
N LEU A 80 3.65 -14.21 -2.64
CA LEU A 80 2.36 -13.98 -2.01
C LEU A 80 1.28 -14.03 -3.08
N GLU A 81 0.34 -14.95 -2.92
CA GLU A 81 -0.87 -14.98 -3.74
C GLU A 81 -1.90 -14.02 -3.14
N CYS A 82 -2.06 -12.86 -3.74
CA CYS A 82 -3.18 -11.98 -3.44
C CYS A 82 -4.45 -12.55 -4.09
N ARG A 83 -5.18 -13.42 -3.37
CA ARG A 83 -6.45 -13.98 -3.87
C ARG A 83 -7.55 -12.92 -3.80
N ASN A 84 -8.37 -12.83 -4.87
CA ASN A 84 -9.49 -11.90 -5.01
C ASN A 84 -9.13 -10.42 -5.25
N VAL A 85 -7.89 -10.12 -5.62
CA VAL A 85 -7.48 -8.82 -6.14
C VAL A 85 -7.16 -9.02 -7.62
N SER A 86 -7.68 -8.15 -8.50
CA SER A 86 -7.35 -8.23 -9.93
C SER A 86 -5.83 -8.19 -10.12
N PRO A 87 -5.26 -9.04 -10.99
CA PRO A 87 -3.84 -9.00 -11.32
C PRO A 87 -3.40 -7.62 -11.84
N ASP A 88 -4.31 -6.87 -12.47
CA ASP A 88 -4.04 -5.53 -12.98
C ASP A 88 -3.79 -4.52 -11.84
N VAL A 89 -4.56 -4.62 -10.75
CA VAL A 89 -4.39 -3.78 -9.56
C VAL A 89 -3.05 -4.08 -8.89
N LEU A 90 -2.69 -5.36 -8.77
CA LEU A 90 -1.40 -5.77 -8.19
C LEU A 90 -0.22 -5.27 -9.02
N LYS A 91 -0.33 -5.37 -10.35
CA LYS A 91 0.68 -4.86 -11.28
C LYS A 91 0.83 -3.35 -11.14
N ALA A 92 -0.27 -2.60 -11.14
CA ALA A 92 -0.26 -1.15 -10.97
C ALA A 92 0.38 -0.73 -9.64
N LEU A 93 0.05 -1.41 -8.54
CA LEU A 93 0.66 -1.15 -7.22
C LEU A 93 2.17 -1.41 -7.22
N SER A 94 2.63 -2.49 -7.86
CA SER A 94 4.05 -2.79 -8.02
C SER A 94 4.79 -1.71 -8.81
N GLU A 95 4.19 -1.24 -9.92
CA GLU A 95 4.73 -0.16 -10.74
C GLU A 95 4.83 1.16 -9.98
N ILE A 96 3.79 1.52 -9.20
CA ILE A 96 3.83 2.71 -8.34
C ILE A 96 4.96 2.59 -7.31
N ALA A 97 5.14 1.40 -6.72
CA ALA A 97 6.17 1.16 -5.73
C ALA A 97 7.60 1.24 -6.28
N LEU A 98 7.81 0.96 -7.57
CA LEU A 98 9.10 1.05 -8.25
C LEU A 98 9.39 2.47 -8.80
N THR A 99 8.35 3.30 -8.94
CA THR A 99 8.48 4.65 -9.48
C THR A 99 9.25 5.55 -8.50
N LYS A 100 10.32 6.20 -8.96
CA LYS A 100 11.19 7.04 -8.10
C LYS A 100 10.61 8.44 -7.86
N SER A 101 9.98 9.02 -8.87
CA SER A 101 9.43 10.37 -8.81
C SER A 101 8.25 10.44 -7.84
N LYS A 102 8.24 11.45 -6.95
CA LYS A 102 7.10 11.69 -6.05
C LYS A 102 5.84 12.02 -6.85
N LEU A 103 5.93 12.98 -7.77
CA LEU A 103 4.78 13.44 -8.54
C LEU A 103 4.16 12.30 -9.36
N GLU A 104 4.99 11.52 -10.04
CA GLU A 104 4.53 10.41 -10.88
C GLU A 104 3.83 9.32 -10.05
N ARG A 105 4.33 9.03 -8.83
CA ARG A 105 3.65 8.11 -7.90
C ARG A 105 2.28 8.62 -7.49
N GLN A 106 2.17 9.92 -7.22
CA GLN A 106 0.88 10.54 -6.84
C GLN A 106 -0.12 10.45 -8.00
N THR A 107 0.31 10.75 -9.23
CA THR A 107 -0.55 10.66 -10.42
C THR A 107 -0.99 9.22 -10.71
N LYS A 108 -0.08 8.24 -10.63
CA LYS A 108 -0.42 6.83 -10.82
C LYS A 108 -1.38 6.31 -9.74
N LEU A 109 -1.18 6.69 -8.48
CA LEU A 109 -2.13 6.37 -7.40
C LEU A 109 -3.51 6.97 -7.69
N PHE A 110 -3.56 8.25 -8.08
CA PHE A 110 -4.82 8.93 -8.36
C PHE A 110 -5.59 8.25 -9.49
N SER A 111 -4.89 7.85 -10.56
CA SER A 111 -5.48 7.09 -11.68
C SER A 111 -5.97 5.70 -11.26
N LEU A 112 -5.23 5.02 -10.37
CA LEU A 112 -5.66 3.73 -9.81
C LEU A 112 -6.95 3.88 -9.00
N LEU A 113 -7.03 4.87 -8.11
CA LEU A 113 -8.21 5.12 -7.28
C LEU A 113 -9.44 5.48 -8.12
N GLN A 114 -9.25 6.18 -9.25
CA GLN A 114 -10.35 6.51 -10.15
C GLN A 114 -10.91 5.26 -10.87
N SER A 115 -10.02 4.38 -11.33
CA SER A 115 -10.38 3.17 -12.08
C SER A 115 -10.83 1.99 -11.20
N GLU A 116 -10.45 1.99 -9.92
CA GLU A 116 -10.81 0.94 -8.96
C GLU A 116 -12.33 0.74 -8.84
N SER A 117 -13.10 1.83 -8.88
CA SER A 117 -14.57 1.87 -8.78
C SER A 117 -15.27 0.85 -9.70
N GLU A 118 -14.70 0.60 -10.88
CA GLU A 118 -15.27 -0.27 -11.91
C GLU A 118 -14.84 -1.75 -11.73
N LEU A 119 -13.68 -2.00 -11.11
CA LEU A 119 -13.03 -3.32 -11.04
C LEU A 119 -13.52 -4.22 -9.89
N ILE A 120 -14.17 -3.66 -8.87
CA ILE A 120 -14.49 -4.38 -7.61
C ILE A 120 -15.82 -5.15 -7.67
N THR A 121 -16.65 -4.93 -8.69
CA THR A 121 -17.91 -5.70 -8.86
C THR A 121 -17.70 -7.22 -8.93
N GLN A 122 -16.47 -7.69 -9.23
CA GLN A 122 -16.15 -9.12 -9.34
C GLN A 122 -15.47 -9.76 -8.11
N GLY A 123 -15.07 -8.99 -7.09
CA GLY A 123 -14.15 -9.47 -6.04
C GLY A 123 -14.70 -9.61 -4.61
N ASN A 124 -15.89 -9.11 -4.33
CA ASN A 124 -16.34 -8.88 -2.94
C ASN A 124 -16.95 -10.14 -2.31
N ARG A 125 -16.11 -11.11 -1.90
CA ARG A 125 -16.52 -12.18 -0.98
C ARG A 125 -16.00 -11.89 0.42
N PRO A 126 -16.86 -11.89 1.46
CA PRO A 126 -16.41 -11.79 2.83
C PRO A 126 -15.53 -13.01 3.14
N TYR A 127 -14.46 -12.82 3.93
CA TYR A 127 -13.51 -13.86 4.37
C TYR A 127 -12.42 -14.32 3.39
N SER A 128 -12.01 -13.51 2.41
CA SER A 128 -10.76 -13.79 1.70
C SER A 128 -9.58 -13.64 2.66
N ARG A 129 -9.13 -14.76 3.23
CA ARG A 129 -7.80 -14.85 3.83
C ARG A 129 -6.79 -14.69 2.71
N ILE A 130 -6.00 -13.63 2.77
CA ILE A 130 -5.04 -13.33 1.73
C ILE A 130 -3.63 -13.39 2.34
N ALA A 131 -3.09 -14.60 2.37
CA ALA A 131 -1.66 -14.89 2.33
C ALA A 131 -1.48 -16.41 2.43
N SER A 132 -1.03 -17.06 1.36
CA SER A 132 -0.26 -18.28 1.48
C SER A 132 1.22 -17.90 1.40
N VAL A 133 1.93 -18.04 2.52
CA VAL A 133 3.38 -17.87 2.57
C VAL A 133 4.01 -19.23 2.26
N SER A 134 4.67 -19.35 1.12
CA SER A 134 5.60 -20.44 0.86
C SER A 134 6.99 -19.99 1.33
N GLU A 135 7.37 -20.39 2.54
CA GLU A 135 8.75 -20.25 3.00
C GLU A 135 9.61 -21.24 2.20
N LYS A 136 10.60 -20.77 1.43
CA LYS A 136 11.67 -21.66 0.98
C LYS A 136 12.62 -21.88 2.16
N PRO A 137 12.75 -23.11 2.71
CA PRO A 137 13.76 -23.37 3.73
C PRO A 137 15.14 -23.10 3.12
N GLN A 138 15.91 -22.22 3.75
CA GLN A 138 17.31 -22.01 3.40
C GLN A 138 18.08 -23.25 3.86
N VAL A 139 18.28 -24.23 2.98
CA VAL A 139 19.24 -25.32 3.24
C VAL A 139 20.63 -24.69 3.14
N ASN A 140 21.29 -24.56 4.29
CA ASN A 140 22.64 -24.03 4.36
C ASN A 140 23.62 -25.12 3.85
N GLU A 141 23.87 -25.17 2.54
CA GLU A 141 24.80 -26.12 1.90
C GLU A 141 26.30 -25.84 2.21
N LYS A 142 26.60 -25.32 3.40
CA LYS A 142 27.98 -25.07 3.88
C LYS A 142 28.35 -25.94 5.09
N VAL A 143 27.80 -27.14 5.19
CA VAL A 143 28.26 -28.15 6.15
C VAL A 143 28.40 -29.49 5.46
N TRP A 144 29.37 -29.61 4.56
CA TRP A 144 30.11 -30.85 4.25
C TRP A 144 31.55 -30.46 3.89
#